data_AF-A0A6I2Y389-F1
#
_entry.id   AF-A0A6I2Y389-F1
#
_cell.length_a   1.000
_cell.length_b   1.000
_cell.length_c   1.000
_cell.angle_alpha   90.00
_cell.angle_beta   90.00
_cell.angle_gamma   90.00
#
_symmetry.space_group_name_H-M   'P 1'
#
loop_
_entity.id
_entity.type
_entity.pdbx_description
1 polymer ?
#
loop_
_entity_poly.entity_id
_entity_poly.type
_entity_poly.pdbx_seq_one_letter_code
_entity_poly.pdbx_strand_id
1 'polypeptide(L)'
;MNALRESVIRHPRKRRRPVWAILLMVSLGTLALFGLGFAISVLLRDQGTPAADEAGVATVSAAPLPCSTTMVTPAEVLPRTSRVTINVYNGTKRQGLAGTTADGLAARGFEVKEVANDPEGQKVVGVAEIRYGPKGAEGAKLLAYYLPGAEMLPDDRSKKAVDVVIGREFTEIVGEAKVAASLASPSPSTSGPGCAAAALIAPVDDPTAETSGAPTPALTPSASTSPAEG
;
A
#
# COMPACT_ATOMS: atom_id res chain seq x y z
N MET A 1 -63.38 -46.90 -63.05
CA MET A 1 -62.41 -46.96 -64.18
C MET A 1 -61.75 -45.58 -64.21
N ASN A 2 -60.54 -45.40 -63.65
CA ASN A 2 -59.23 -45.65 -64.29
C ASN A 2 -59.18 -45.08 -65.72
N ALA A 3 -58.22 -44.30 -66.19
CA ALA A 3 -56.97 -43.80 -65.63
C ALA A 3 -56.44 -42.70 -66.59
N LEU A 4 -55.65 -41.78 -66.03
CA LEU A 4 -54.41 -41.15 -66.54
C LEU A 4 -54.22 -40.90 -68.04
N ARG A 5 -53.94 -39.63 -68.39
CA ARG A 5 -52.91 -39.30 -69.40
C ARG A 5 -51.92 -38.31 -68.80
N GLU A 6 -50.68 -38.76 -68.71
CA GLU A 6 -49.53 -38.09 -68.11
C GLU A 6 -49.02 -36.90 -68.94
N SER A 7 -48.54 -35.93 -68.17
CA SER A 7 -47.78 -34.74 -68.54
C SER A 7 -46.31 -35.04 -68.81
N VAL A 8 -45.70 -34.35 -69.80
CA VAL A 8 -44.24 -34.17 -69.85
C VAL A 8 -43.91 -32.68 -70.08
N ILE A 9 -43.65 -31.95 -69.00
CA ILE A 9 -43.05 -30.60 -69.03
C ILE A 9 -41.55 -30.75 -68.71
N ARG A 10 -40.71 -30.44 -69.69
CA ARG A 10 -39.25 -30.43 -69.54
C ARG A 10 -38.84 -29.26 -68.65
N HIS A 11 -38.16 -29.55 -67.55
CA HIS A 11 -37.60 -28.54 -66.64
C HIS A 11 -36.27 -27.96 -67.19
N PRO A 12 -36.05 -26.64 -67.17
CA PRO A 12 -34.75 -26.06 -67.49
C PRO A 12 -33.74 -26.36 -66.38
N ARG A 13 -32.59 -26.94 -66.74
CA ARG A 13 -31.46 -27.19 -65.83
C ARG A 13 -30.87 -25.85 -65.36
N LYS A 14 -31.16 -25.47 -64.12
CA LYS A 14 -30.54 -24.33 -63.42
C LYS A 14 -29.03 -24.57 -63.31
N ARG A 15 -28.23 -23.88 -64.13
CA ARG A 15 -26.75 -23.87 -64.07
C ARG A 15 -26.34 -23.50 -62.63
N ARG A 16 -25.86 -24.49 -61.87
CA ARG A 16 -25.22 -24.26 -60.57
C ARG A 16 -23.93 -23.49 -60.83
N ARG A 17 -23.87 -22.22 -60.44
CA ARG A 17 -22.62 -21.45 -60.48
C ARG A 17 -21.63 -22.17 -59.55
N PRO A 18 -20.41 -22.52 -60.01
CA PRO A 18 -19.48 -23.27 -59.20
C PRO A 18 -19.12 -22.44 -57.97
N VAL A 19 -19.24 -23.02 -56.78
CA VAL A 19 -18.96 -22.36 -55.49
C VAL A 19 -17.56 -21.73 -55.48
N TRP A 20 -16.63 -22.29 -56.24
CA TRP A 20 -15.29 -21.72 -56.43
C TRP A 20 -15.30 -20.29 -57.04
N ALA A 21 -16.23 -19.98 -57.95
CA ALA A 21 -16.35 -18.64 -58.50
C ALA A 21 -16.81 -17.60 -57.45
N ILE A 22 -17.55 -18.03 -56.42
CA ILE A 22 -17.95 -17.18 -55.30
C ILE A 22 -16.75 -16.93 -54.39
N LEU A 23 -15.98 -17.97 -54.07
CA LEU A 23 -14.76 -17.84 -53.24
C LEU A 23 -13.72 -16.92 -53.91
N LEU A 24 -13.56 -17.03 -55.23
CA LEU A 24 -12.64 -16.19 -56.00
C LEU A 24 -13.10 -14.72 -56.05
N MET A 25 -14.42 -14.47 -56.12
CA MET A 25 -14.98 -13.12 -56.05
C MET A 25 -14.80 -12.48 -54.65
N VAL A 26 -15.02 -13.25 -53.59
CA VAL A 26 -14.84 -12.76 -52.21
C VAL A 26 -13.37 -12.46 -51.94
N SER A 27 -12.43 -13.30 -52.39
CA SER A 27 -11.00 -13.05 -52.20
C SER A 27 -10.49 -11.84 -53.01
N LEU A 28 -10.99 -11.63 -54.23
CA LEU A 28 -10.68 -10.43 -55.00
C LEU A 28 -11.25 -9.17 -54.34
N GLY A 29 -12.47 -9.26 -53.80
CA GLY A 29 -13.11 -8.17 -53.08
C GLY A 29 -12.37 -7.77 -51.81
N THR A 30 -11.91 -8.74 -51.01
CA THR A 30 -11.12 -8.45 -49.80
C THR A 30 -9.77 -7.84 -50.13
N LEU A 31 -9.06 -8.33 -51.16
CA LEU A 31 -7.79 -7.73 -51.60
C LEU A 31 -7.96 -6.29 -52.07
N ALA A 32 -9.02 -5.99 -52.83
CA ALA A 32 -9.30 -4.64 -53.31
C ALA A 32 -9.61 -3.67 -52.16
N LEU A 33 -10.41 -4.09 -51.17
CA LEU A 33 -10.71 -3.29 -49.99
C LEU A 33 -9.47 -3.04 -49.13
N PHE A 34 -8.60 -4.04 -48.97
CA PHE A 34 -7.35 -3.89 -48.22
C PHE A 34 -6.37 -2.96 -48.94
N GLY A 35 -6.24 -3.10 -50.26
CA GLY A 35 -5.40 -2.22 -51.08
C GLY A 35 -5.88 -0.76 -51.05
N LEU A 36 -7.20 -0.54 -51.14
CA LEU A 36 -7.79 0.80 -51.06
C LEU A 36 -7.60 1.41 -49.66
N GLY A 37 -7.83 0.63 -48.60
CA GLY A 37 -7.61 1.08 -47.22
C GLY A 37 -6.15 1.41 -46.94
N PHE A 38 -5.20 0.62 -47.45
CA PHE A 38 -3.77 0.90 -47.32
C PHE A 38 -3.36 2.15 -48.10
N ALA A 39 -3.85 2.33 -49.33
CA ALA A 39 -3.60 3.53 -50.13
C ALA A 39 -4.14 4.80 -49.44
N ILE A 40 -5.36 4.74 -48.88
CA ILE A 40 -5.95 5.84 -48.10
C ILE A 40 -5.15 6.11 -46.82
N SER A 41 -4.67 5.07 -46.13
CA SER A 41 -3.83 5.21 -44.92
C SER A 41 -2.49 5.88 -45.21
N VAL A 42 -1.86 5.56 -46.35
CA VAL A 42 -0.62 6.23 -46.81
C VAL A 42 -0.90 7.68 -47.22
N LEU A 43 -2.00 7.94 -47.94
CA LEU A 43 -2.40 9.30 -48.33
C LEU A 43 -2.76 10.20 -47.13
N LEU A 44 -3.35 9.64 -46.07
CA LEU A 44 -3.67 10.35 -44.84
C LEU A 44 -2.44 10.56 -43.93
N ARG A 45 -1.37 9.77 -44.11
CA ARG A 45 -0.09 9.98 -43.41
C ARG A 45 0.72 11.15 -43.98
N ASP A 46 0.56 11.47 -45.26
CA ASP A 46 1.24 12.60 -45.92
C ASP A 46 0.66 13.98 -45.56
N GLN A 47 -0.51 14.04 -44.91
CA GLN A 47 -1.18 15.29 -44.52
C GLN A 47 -0.95 15.67 -43.05
N GLY A 48 0.11 15.13 -42.43
CA GLY A 48 0.39 15.27 -41.00
C GLY A 48 1.82 15.64 -40.66
N THR A 49 2.42 16.64 -41.33
CA THR A 49 3.55 17.42 -40.76
C THR A 49 3.49 18.87 -41.24
N PRO A 50 2.99 19.84 -40.44
CA PRO A 50 3.56 21.17 -40.50
C PRO A 50 5.00 21.12 -40.00
N ALA A 51 5.85 21.79 -40.76
CA ALA A 51 7.27 21.99 -40.60
C ALA A 51 7.76 22.05 -39.15
N ALA A 52 8.90 21.40 -38.93
CA ALA A 52 9.85 21.82 -37.91
C ALA A 52 10.18 23.30 -38.14
N ASP A 53 9.59 24.17 -37.33
CA ASP A 53 10.19 25.47 -37.05
C ASP A 53 11.36 25.21 -36.10
N GLU A 54 12.57 25.37 -36.64
CA GLU A 54 13.77 25.65 -35.87
C GLU A 54 13.59 26.99 -35.13
N ALA A 55 12.89 26.96 -34.00
CA ALA A 55 13.10 27.94 -32.94
C ALA A 55 14.09 27.30 -31.96
N GLY A 56 15.31 27.83 -31.98
CA GLY A 56 16.46 27.29 -31.26
C GLY A 56 16.14 26.76 -29.88
N VAL A 57 16.64 25.55 -29.61
CA VAL A 57 16.79 25.05 -28.25
C VAL A 57 17.87 25.92 -27.60
N ALA A 58 17.45 27.09 -27.12
CA ALA A 58 18.01 27.58 -25.88
C ALA A 58 17.79 26.43 -24.89
N THR A 59 18.89 25.82 -24.45
CA THR A 59 18.93 25.04 -23.22
C THR A 59 18.54 25.97 -22.08
N VAL A 60 17.24 26.25 -21.96
CA VAL A 60 16.66 26.62 -20.69
C VAL A 60 16.78 25.34 -19.89
N SER A 61 17.86 25.27 -19.11
CA SER A 61 17.95 24.42 -17.93
C SER A 61 16.56 24.43 -17.31
N ALA A 62 15.83 23.31 -17.44
CA ALA A 62 14.48 23.19 -16.91
C ALA A 62 14.60 23.58 -15.44
N ALA A 63 14.06 24.74 -15.08
CA ALA A 63 14.08 25.20 -13.70
C ALA A 63 13.52 24.05 -12.87
N PRO A 64 14.19 23.64 -11.78
CA PRO A 64 13.71 22.54 -10.97
C PRO A 64 12.26 22.84 -10.58
N LEU A 65 11.35 21.91 -10.90
CA LEU A 65 9.96 22.02 -10.51
C LEU A 65 9.92 22.28 -8.99
N PRO A 66 9.07 23.20 -8.50
CA PRO A 66 9.10 23.54 -7.09
C PRO A 66 8.76 22.29 -6.28
N CYS A 67 9.64 21.98 -5.33
CA CYS A 67 9.33 21.05 -4.26
C CYS A 67 8.78 21.85 -3.09
N SER A 68 7.53 21.59 -2.71
CA SER A 68 6.88 22.30 -1.61
C SER A 68 6.93 21.43 -0.36
N THR A 69 7.40 22.02 0.74
CA THR A 69 7.39 21.38 2.06
C THR A 69 6.25 21.98 2.86
N THR A 70 5.29 21.15 3.25
CA THR A 70 4.17 21.56 4.11
C THR A 70 4.27 20.81 5.43
N MET A 71 4.03 21.49 6.54
CA MET A 71 3.92 20.84 7.83
C MET A 71 2.57 20.15 7.93
N VAL A 72 2.57 18.82 8.12
CA VAL A 72 1.35 18.02 8.26
C VAL A 72 1.33 17.41 9.64
N THR A 73 0.19 17.51 10.33
CA THR A 73 -0.02 16.84 11.60
C THR A 73 -0.67 15.47 11.35
N PRO A 74 -0.32 14.42 12.10
CA PRO A 74 -1.01 13.13 12.03
C PRO A 74 -2.52 13.23 12.25
N ALA A 75 -2.98 14.18 13.06
CA ALA A 75 -4.41 14.45 13.28
C ALA A 75 -5.18 14.83 12.00
N GLU A 76 -4.52 15.44 11.02
CA GLU A 76 -5.13 15.86 9.75
C GLU A 76 -5.37 14.65 8.81
N VAL A 77 -4.51 13.65 8.89
CA VAL A 77 -4.45 12.53 7.93
C VAL A 77 -5.13 11.28 8.47
N LEU A 78 -5.04 11.05 9.79
CA LEU A 78 -5.59 9.85 10.41
C LEU A 78 -7.11 9.97 10.63
N PRO A 79 -7.84 8.84 10.59
CA PRO A 79 -9.27 8.83 10.85
C PRO A 79 -9.58 9.26 12.29
N ARG A 80 -10.81 9.71 12.53
CA ARG A 80 -11.33 9.87 13.89
C ARG A 80 -11.45 8.51 14.57
N THR A 81 -11.24 8.44 15.89
CA THR A 81 -11.35 7.20 16.67
C THR A 81 -12.69 6.48 16.46
N SER A 82 -13.79 7.24 16.38
CA SER A 82 -15.15 6.72 16.12
C SER A 82 -15.38 6.10 14.73
N ARG A 83 -14.43 6.25 13.80
CA ARG A 83 -14.47 5.60 12.48
C ARG A 83 -13.60 4.35 12.40
N VAL A 84 -12.91 4.02 13.49
CA VAL A 84 -12.01 2.88 13.60
C VAL A 84 -12.69 1.78 14.41
N THR A 85 -13.10 0.74 13.70
CA THR A 85 -13.67 -0.47 14.28
C THR A 85 -12.55 -1.42 14.67
N ILE A 86 -12.56 -1.89 15.92
CA ILE A 86 -11.52 -2.76 16.48
C ILE A 86 -12.10 -4.03 17.09
N ASN A 87 -11.32 -5.10 17.02
CA ASN A 87 -11.52 -6.30 17.84
C ASN A 87 -10.35 -6.40 18.82
N VAL A 88 -10.62 -6.72 20.08
CA VAL A 88 -9.59 -6.80 21.13
C VAL A 88 -9.47 -8.25 21.59
N TYR A 89 -8.31 -8.84 21.33
CA TYR A 89 -8.02 -10.23 21.66
C TYR A 89 -7.00 -10.34 22.79
N ASN A 90 -7.18 -11.35 23.64
CA ASN A 90 -6.22 -11.69 24.66
C ASN A 90 -5.20 -12.71 24.12
N GLY A 91 -3.96 -12.27 23.92
CA GLY A 91 -2.82 -13.11 23.57
C GLY A 91 -2.06 -13.65 24.79
N THR A 92 -2.65 -13.59 26.00
CA THR A 92 -1.99 -13.95 27.26
C THR A 92 -2.79 -14.95 28.09
N LYS A 93 -2.22 -15.38 29.22
CA LYS A 93 -2.93 -16.19 30.24
C LYS A 93 -3.71 -15.33 31.26
N ARG A 94 -3.56 -13.99 31.23
CA ARG A 94 -4.17 -13.09 32.21
C ARG A 94 -5.65 -12.93 31.87
N GLN A 95 -6.54 -13.31 32.77
CA GLN A 95 -7.98 -13.17 32.55
C GLN A 95 -8.40 -11.69 32.62
N GLY A 96 -9.41 -11.31 31.82
CA GLY A 96 -9.99 -9.97 31.82
C GLY A 96 -9.13 -8.87 31.18
N LEU A 97 -7.91 -9.20 30.70
CA LEU A 97 -6.99 -8.21 30.13
C LEU A 97 -7.58 -7.54 28.88
N ALA A 98 -8.04 -8.34 27.92
CA ALA A 98 -8.66 -7.81 26.70
C ALA A 98 -9.92 -6.98 26.98
N GLY A 99 -10.74 -7.38 27.96
CA GLY A 99 -11.93 -6.62 28.36
C GLY A 99 -11.58 -5.25 28.94
N THR A 100 -10.65 -5.22 29.91
CA THR A 100 -10.20 -3.96 30.52
C THR A 100 -9.58 -3.02 29.47
N THR A 101 -8.79 -3.57 28.55
CA THR A 101 -8.20 -2.79 27.45
C THR A 101 -9.27 -2.31 26.47
N ALA A 102 -10.25 -3.14 26.14
CA ALA A 102 -11.37 -2.77 25.28
C ALA A 102 -12.18 -1.62 25.86
N ASP A 103 -12.49 -1.66 27.16
CA ASP A 103 -13.19 -0.57 27.86
C ASP A 103 -12.38 0.74 27.79
N GLY A 104 -11.06 0.65 28.00
CA GLY A 104 -10.17 1.80 27.90
C GLY A 104 -10.08 2.38 26.48
N LEU A 105 -10.12 1.54 25.43
CA LEU A 105 -10.16 2.00 24.04
C LEU A 105 -11.54 2.55 23.65
N ALA A 106 -12.63 1.92 24.12
CA ALA A 106 -13.99 2.41 23.91
C ALA A 106 -14.19 3.80 24.55
N ALA A 107 -13.64 4.03 25.73
CA ALA A 107 -13.66 5.33 26.40
C ALA A 107 -12.98 6.45 25.57
N ARG A 108 -12.06 6.08 24.67
CA ARG A 108 -11.35 6.99 23.75
C ARG A 108 -12.06 7.13 22.40
N GLY A 109 -13.26 6.57 22.30
CA GLY A 109 -14.16 6.66 21.15
C GLY A 109 -13.90 5.62 20.07
N PHE A 110 -13.10 4.58 20.30
CA PHE A 110 -13.00 3.47 19.34
C PHE A 110 -14.28 2.63 19.32
N GLU A 111 -14.65 2.13 18.15
CA GLU A 111 -15.77 1.22 18.01
C GLU A 111 -15.30 -0.22 18.26
N VAL A 112 -15.46 -0.71 19.49
CA VAL A 112 -15.13 -2.10 19.85
C VAL A 112 -16.25 -3.01 19.37
N LYS A 113 -15.91 -3.95 18.48
CA LYS A 113 -16.86 -4.92 17.93
C LYS A 113 -16.80 -6.26 18.65
N GLU A 114 -15.61 -6.70 19.02
CA GLU A 114 -15.40 -8.02 19.62
C GLU A 114 -14.34 -7.97 20.70
N VAL A 115 -14.55 -8.74 21.77
CA VAL A 115 -13.58 -8.99 22.83
C VAL A 115 -13.52 -10.48 23.11
N ALA A 116 -12.37 -11.11 22.87
CA ALA A 116 -12.21 -12.55 23.04
C ALA A 116 -10.75 -12.95 23.33
N ASN A 117 -10.46 -14.25 23.39
CA ASN A 117 -9.08 -14.74 23.33
C ASN A 117 -8.61 -14.80 21.87
N ASP A 118 -7.30 -14.70 21.63
CA ASP A 118 -6.74 -14.77 20.27
C ASP A 118 -7.09 -16.11 19.62
N PRO A 119 -7.81 -16.13 18.46
CA PRO A 119 -8.15 -17.36 17.76
C PRO A 119 -6.93 -18.15 17.27
N GLU A 120 -5.78 -17.51 17.09
CA GLU A 120 -4.54 -18.20 16.70
C GLU A 120 -3.91 -18.98 17.86
N GLY A 121 -4.32 -18.73 19.11
CA GLY A 121 -3.81 -19.42 20.30
C GLY A 121 -2.33 -19.15 20.60
N GLN A 122 -1.69 -18.28 19.83
CA GLN A 122 -0.30 -17.87 20.02
C GLN A 122 -0.20 -16.89 21.18
N LYS A 123 0.91 -16.97 21.93
CA LYS A 123 1.15 -16.05 23.04
C LYS A 123 2.00 -14.90 22.56
N VAL A 124 1.45 -13.70 22.64
CA VAL A 124 2.17 -12.48 22.32
C VAL A 124 3.07 -12.10 23.49
N VAL A 125 4.39 -12.12 23.26
CA VAL A 125 5.37 -11.82 24.31
C VAL A 125 5.46 -10.33 24.58
N GLY A 126 5.48 -9.51 23.53
CA GLY A 126 5.59 -8.05 23.61
C GLY A 126 4.34 -7.35 24.16
N VAL A 127 4.23 -6.05 23.88
CA VAL A 127 3.13 -5.21 24.37
C VAL A 127 1.80 -5.59 23.71
N ALA A 128 1.76 -5.60 22.38
CA ALA A 128 0.59 -6.02 21.62
C ALA A 128 0.98 -6.29 20.15
N GLU A 129 0.15 -7.01 19.41
CA GLU A 129 0.19 -7.10 17.96
C GLU A 129 -1.05 -6.42 17.39
N ILE A 130 -0.88 -5.54 16.42
CA ILE A 130 -1.96 -4.87 15.69
C ILE A 130 -2.02 -5.51 14.30
N ARG A 131 -2.99 -6.40 14.09
CA ARG A 131 -3.16 -7.13 12.83
C ARG A 131 -4.19 -6.43 11.95
N TYR A 132 -3.83 -5.98 10.75
CA TYR A 132 -4.71 -5.15 9.91
C TYR A 132 -4.60 -5.43 8.42
N GLY A 133 -5.73 -5.28 7.73
CA GLY A 133 -5.80 -5.29 6.27
C GLY A 133 -5.50 -3.93 5.64
N PRO A 134 -5.35 -3.85 4.32
CA PRO A 134 -5.08 -2.59 3.61
C PRO A 134 -6.11 -1.48 3.92
N LYS A 135 -7.39 -1.85 4.08
CA LYS A 135 -8.47 -0.90 4.41
C LYS A 135 -8.44 -0.40 5.86
N GLY A 136 -7.80 -1.14 6.76
CA GLY A 136 -7.67 -0.82 8.18
C GLY A 136 -6.35 -0.11 8.53
N ALA A 137 -5.44 0.07 7.58
CA ALA A 137 -4.08 0.53 7.83
C ALA A 137 -4.01 1.89 8.56
N GLU A 138 -4.86 2.86 8.19
CA GLU A 138 -4.87 4.16 8.88
C GLU A 138 -5.43 4.05 10.31
N GLY A 139 -6.43 3.18 10.51
CA GLY A 139 -6.95 2.89 11.84
C GLY A 139 -5.92 2.20 12.74
N ALA A 140 -5.14 1.28 12.18
CA ALA A 140 -4.03 0.62 12.86
C ALA A 140 -2.93 1.61 13.26
N LYS A 141 -2.56 2.53 12.35
CA LYS A 141 -1.61 3.61 12.65
C LYS A 141 -2.10 4.50 13.79
N LEU A 142 -3.38 4.89 13.80
CA LEU A 142 -3.96 5.65 14.90
C LEU A 142 -3.88 4.87 16.21
N LEU A 143 -4.22 3.59 16.18
CA LEU A 143 -4.20 2.73 17.36
C LEU A 143 -2.80 2.56 17.95
N ALA A 144 -1.76 2.54 17.12
CA ALA A 144 -0.37 2.45 17.57
C ALA A 144 0.06 3.63 18.49
N TYR A 145 -0.59 4.80 18.39
CA TYR A 145 -0.34 5.90 19.33
C TYR A 145 -0.84 5.59 20.75
N TYR A 146 -1.89 4.80 20.85
CA TYR A 146 -2.46 4.39 22.13
C TYR A 146 -1.70 3.21 22.75
N LEU A 147 -1.08 2.37 21.92
CA LEU A 147 -0.32 1.18 22.32
C LEU A 147 1.13 1.27 21.85
N PRO A 148 1.98 2.11 22.48
CA PRO A 148 3.38 2.25 22.12
C PRO A 148 4.11 0.92 22.35
N GLY A 149 4.94 0.52 21.39
CA GLY A 149 5.62 -0.77 21.41
C GLY A 149 4.75 -1.94 20.90
N ALA A 150 3.54 -1.66 20.41
CA ALA A 150 2.79 -2.65 19.65
C ALA A 150 3.44 -2.93 18.30
N GLU A 151 3.48 -4.20 17.91
CA GLU A 151 3.97 -4.63 16.62
C GLU A 151 2.87 -4.49 15.56
N MET A 152 3.21 -3.93 14.41
CA MET A 152 2.27 -3.69 13.31
C MET A 152 2.36 -4.86 12.32
N LEU A 153 1.33 -5.71 12.29
CA LEU A 153 1.27 -6.91 11.44
C LEU A 153 0.28 -6.68 10.29
N PRO A 154 0.76 -6.33 9.08
CA PRO A 154 -0.10 -6.30 7.91
C PRO A 154 -0.57 -7.72 7.57
N ASP A 155 -1.85 -7.84 7.19
CA ASP A 155 -2.51 -9.07 6.76
C ASP A 155 -3.26 -8.80 5.44
N ASP A 156 -3.48 -9.82 4.63
CA ASP A 156 -4.15 -9.75 3.33
C ASP A 156 -5.68 -9.71 3.43
N ARG A 157 -6.23 -9.56 4.64
CA ARG A 157 -7.66 -9.46 4.89
C ARG A 157 -8.29 -8.26 4.16
N SER A 158 -9.48 -8.45 3.63
CA SER A 158 -10.25 -7.39 2.94
C SER A 158 -11.12 -6.53 3.86
N LYS A 159 -11.14 -6.85 5.16
CA LYS A 159 -11.94 -6.17 6.20
C LYS A 159 -11.26 -4.85 6.62
N LYS A 160 -12.08 -3.87 7.04
CA LYS A 160 -11.61 -2.59 7.60
C LYS A 160 -11.27 -2.69 9.09
N ALA A 161 -11.87 -3.65 9.80
CA ALA A 161 -11.64 -3.85 11.23
C ALA A 161 -10.17 -4.18 11.51
N VAL A 162 -9.67 -3.66 12.62
CA VAL A 162 -8.30 -3.88 13.10
C VAL A 162 -8.36 -4.79 14.31
N ASP A 163 -7.53 -5.83 14.32
CA ASP A 163 -7.46 -6.76 15.43
C ASP A 163 -6.27 -6.39 16.33
N VAL A 164 -6.52 -6.32 17.63
CA VAL A 164 -5.54 -5.89 18.63
C VAL A 164 -5.33 -7.04 19.59
N VAL A 165 -4.20 -7.72 19.46
CA VAL A 165 -3.87 -8.85 20.32
C VAL A 165 -2.98 -8.34 21.46
N ILE A 166 -3.54 -8.31 22.66
CA ILE A 166 -2.83 -7.81 23.84
C ILE A 166 -1.82 -8.85 24.31
N GLY A 167 -0.57 -8.41 24.47
CA GLY A 167 0.55 -9.25 24.85
C GLY A 167 0.90 -9.18 26.33
N ARG A 168 1.89 -9.98 26.71
CA ARG A 168 2.24 -10.23 28.11
C ARG A 168 2.87 -9.02 28.79
N GLU A 169 3.61 -8.22 28.02
CA GLU A 169 4.25 -6.99 28.50
C GLU A 169 3.29 -5.79 28.53
N PHE A 170 2.03 -5.98 28.12
CA PHE A 170 1.02 -4.92 28.22
C PHE A 170 0.75 -4.54 29.68
N THR A 171 0.85 -3.24 29.93
CA THR A 171 0.58 -2.62 31.23
C THR A 171 -0.68 -1.77 31.15
N GLU A 172 -0.65 -0.74 30.31
CA GLU A 172 -1.73 0.23 30.18
C GLU A 172 -1.75 0.89 28.80
N ILE A 173 -2.85 1.55 28.49
CA ILE A 173 -3.03 2.32 27.27
C ILE A 173 -2.67 3.78 27.53
N VAL A 174 -1.95 4.43 26.61
CA VAL A 174 -1.44 5.80 26.81
C VAL A 174 -2.56 6.83 26.96
N GLY A 175 -2.52 7.70 27.97
CA GLY A 175 -3.56 8.71 28.20
C GLY A 175 -3.81 9.66 27.02
N GLU A 176 -5.06 10.12 26.88
CA GLU A 176 -5.51 10.94 25.74
C GLU A 176 -4.70 12.22 25.53
N ALA A 177 -4.30 12.91 26.61
CA ALA A 177 -3.50 14.13 26.51
C ALA A 177 -2.15 13.89 25.80
N LYS A 178 -1.51 12.75 26.08
CA LYS A 178 -0.23 12.39 25.45
C LYS A 178 -0.43 11.98 23.99
N VAL A 179 -1.50 11.25 23.69
CA VAL A 179 -1.84 10.91 22.30
C VAL A 179 -2.19 12.15 21.50
N ALA A 180 -2.97 13.07 22.05
CA ALA A 180 -3.31 14.34 21.40
C ALA A 180 -2.06 15.18 21.12
N ALA A 181 -1.11 15.26 22.06
CA ALA A 181 0.15 15.95 21.84
C ALA A 181 0.96 15.32 20.69
N SER A 182 1.05 13.99 20.65
CA SER A 182 1.73 13.27 19.56
C SER A 182 1.04 13.47 18.20
N LEU A 183 -0.30 13.47 18.17
CA LEU A 183 -1.08 13.68 16.95
C LEU A 183 -1.05 15.13 16.46
N ALA A 184 -0.84 16.09 17.38
CA ALA A 184 -0.70 17.52 17.06
C ALA A 184 0.71 17.92 16.64
N SER A 185 1.70 17.03 16.80
CA SER A 185 3.10 17.32 16.47
C SER A 185 3.26 17.37 14.95
N PRO A 186 3.61 18.52 14.36
CA PRO A 186 3.78 18.64 12.92
C PRO A 186 5.04 17.92 12.45
N SER A 187 4.96 17.25 11.30
CA SER A 187 6.10 16.66 10.61
C SER A 187 6.19 17.22 9.19
N PRO A 188 7.39 17.55 8.67
CA PRO A 188 7.54 18.02 7.31
C PRO A 188 7.10 16.93 6.32
N SER A 189 6.12 17.26 5.47
CA SER A 189 5.71 16.44 4.35
C SER A 189 6.04 17.16 3.05
N THR A 190 6.81 16.48 2.23
CA THR A 190 7.34 17.02 0.97
C THR A 190 6.46 16.55 -0.18
N SER A 191 5.84 17.47 -0.92
CA SER A 191 4.92 17.16 -2.02
C SER A 191 5.14 18.09 -3.22
N GLY A 192 5.11 17.53 -4.42
CA GLY A 192 5.28 18.27 -5.67
C GLY A 192 6.08 17.48 -6.71
N PRO A 193 5.94 17.81 -8.02
CA PRO A 193 6.60 17.07 -9.10
C PRO A 193 8.12 17.26 -9.15
N GLY A 194 8.67 18.21 -8.39
CA GLY A 194 10.11 18.36 -8.17
C GLY A 194 10.66 17.67 -6.92
N CYS A 195 9.80 17.03 -6.13
CA CYS A 195 10.26 16.27 -4.98
C CYS A 195 10.69 14.88 -5.47
N ALA A 196 12.00 14.65 -5.52
CA ALA A 196 12.53 13.30 -5.69
C ALA A 196 11.94 12.43 -4.57
N ALA A 197 11.29 11.32 -4.92
CA ALA A 197 10.88 10.32 -3.95
C ALA A 197 12.10 10.01 -3.08
N ALA A 198 12.04 10.34 -1.80
CA ALA A 198 13.11 10.14 -0.85
C ALA A 198 13.32 8.63 -0.65
N ALA A 199 13.97 7.99 -1.62
CA ALA A 199 14.57 6.69 -1.50
C ALA A 199 16.02 6.90 -1.09
N LEU A 200 16.30 6.55 0.17
CA LEU A 200 17.59 6.15 0.71
C LEU A 200 18.77 7.09 0.44
N ILE A 201 18.96 8.08 1.30
CA ILE A 201 20.31 8.33 1.82
C ILE A 201 20.19 8.22 3.34
N ALA A 202 20.92 7.24 3.86
CA ALA A 202 21.09 6.91 5.27
C ALA A 202 21.41 8.15 6.12
N PRO A 203 21.25 8.09 7.47
CA PRO A 203 21.94 9.05 8.32
C PRO A 203 23.42 8.98 7.93
N VAL A 204 23.96 10.09 7.43
CA VAL A 204 25.41 10.27 7.39
C VAL A 204 25.78 10.45 8.85
N ASP A 205 26.12 9.33 9.49
CA ASP A 205 26.89 9.31 10.72
C ASP A 205 28.09 10.23 10.51
N ASP A 206 28.13 11.28 11.32
CA ASP A 206 29.26 12.17 11.50
C ASP A 206 30.29 11.40 12.36
N PRO A 207 31.45 10.94 11.84
CA PRO A 207 32.41 10.24 12.66
C PRO A 207 33.53 11.21 13.02
N THR A 208 33.30 12.16 13.94
CA THR A 208 34.39 12.75 14.72
C THR A 208 33.86 13.27 16.05
N ALA A 209 33.72 12.38 17.02
CA ALA A 209 33.88 12.77 18.41
C ALA A 209 34.59 11.62 19.13
N GLU A 210 35.88 11.84 19.34
CA GLU A 210 36.79 10.98 20.08
C GLU A 210 36.21 10.54 21.42
N THR A 211 36.32 9.24 21.65
CA THR A 211 36.52 8.61 22.95
C THR A 211 37.49 9.43 23.82
N SER A 212 37.01 9.93 24.96
CA SER A 212 37.85 10.05 26.15
C SER A 212 37.08 9.47 27.32
N GLY A 213 37.46 8.24 27.66
CA GLY A 213 36.87 7.49 28.76
C GLY A 213 37.32 8.02 30.10
N ALA A 214 36.37 8.17 31.01
CA ALA A 214 36.60 8.02 32.43
C ALA A 214 35.58 6.99 32.94
N PRO A 215 36.06 5.85 33.46
CA PRO A 215 35.64 5.55 34.81
C PRO A 215 36.79 5.00 35.66
N THR A 216 36.79 5.37 36.92
CA THR A 216 37.56 4.71 37.99
C THR A 216 36.73 4.84 39.27
N PRO A 217 36.73 3.88 40.21
CA PRO A 217 37.15 2.46 40.17
C PRO A 217 36.04 1.49 40.63
N ALA A 218 36.15 0.22 40.25
CA ALA A 218 35.54 -0.89 40.98
C ALA A 218 36.63 -1.63 41.77
N LEU A 219 36.31 -1.92 43.03
CA LEU A 219 37.12 -2.66 43.99
C LEU A 219 37.53 -4.04 43.49
N THR A 220 38.70 -4.51 43.92
CA THR A 220 38.90 -5.92 44.32
C THR A 220 40.15 -6.07 45.22
N PRO A 221 40.25 -7.15 46.02
CA PRO A 221 41.06 -7.24 47.24
C PRO A 221 42.41 -7.98 47.06
N SER A 222 43.17 -8.04 48.17
CA SER A 222 44.12 -9.09 48.62
C SER A 222 45.55 -8.63 48.91
N ALA A 223 45.86 -8.68 50.21
CA ALA A 223 47.10 -9.06 50.91
C ALA A 223 48.44 -9.13 50.14
N SER A 224 49.51 -8.55 50.71
CA SER A 224 50.56 -9.27 51.48
C SER A 224 51.82 -8.40 51.74
N THR A 225 52.12 -8.18 53.04
CA THR A 225 53.44 -8.34 53.72
C THR A 225 54.68 -7.43 53.45
N SER A 226 55.05 -6.65 54.51
CA SER A 226 56.40 -6.31 55.08
C SER A 226 57.40 -5.42 54.29
N PRO A 227 58.51 -4.86 54.89
CA PRO A 227 59.00 -4.84 56.30
C PRO A 227 59.49 -3.46 56.86
N ALA A 228 59.91 -3.46 58.15
CA ALA A 228 60.91 -2.57 58.82
C ALA A 228 60.59 -1.06 58.95
N GLU A 229 61.01 -0.25 59.93
CA GLU A 229 61.91 -0.29 61.10
C GLU A 229 61.61 1.01 61.90
N GLY A 230 61.86 1.03 63.22
CA GLY A 230 61.93 2.27 64.03
C GLY A 230 60.96 2.36 65.20
#